data_AF-L7VSR4-F1
#
_entry.id   AF-L7VSR4-F1
#
_cell.length_a   1.000
_cell.length_b   1.000
_cell.length_c   1.000
_cell.angle_alpha   90.00
_cell.angle_beta   90.00
_cell.angle_gamma   90.00
#
_symmetry.space_group_name_H-M   'P 1'
#
loop_
_entity.id
_entity.type
_entity.pdbx_description
1 polymer ?
#
loop_
_entity_poly.entity_id
_entity_poly.type
_entity_poly.pdbx_seq_one_letter_code
_entity_poly.pdbx_strand_id
1 'polypeptide(L)'
;MRCPYCGNNLPVEAEIRDVQQDKVYGVKQWFGTMLLMLIPGVNLILLFIWAFSGKVNKNKKNWAIAAIFIYAIVILILVALYFMLVSMVNRLLGG
;
A
#
# COMPACT_ATOMS: atom_id res chain seq x y z
N MET A 1 -30.57 30.35 -1.98
CA MET A 1 -31.69 29.38 -2.06
C MET A 1 -32.11 29.06 -0.63
N ARG A 2 -33.35 29.38 -0.23
CA ARG A 2 -33.89 29.04 1.09
C ARG A 2 -34.62 27.72 0.97
N CYS A 3 -34.24 26.71 1.76
CA CYS A 3 -34.97 25.45 1.81
C CYS A 3 -36.35 25.70 2.45
N PRO A 4 -37.47 25.32 1.78
CA PRO A 4 -38.81 25.66 2.23
C PRO A 4 -39.39 24.76 3.33
N TYR A 5 -38.65 23.78 3.85
CA TYR A 5 -39.10 22.94 4.97
C TYR A 5 -37.95 22.64 5.95
N CYS A 6 -37.97 23.30 7.10
CA CYS A 6 -37.18 22.95 8.27
C CYS A 6 -38.09 22.20 9.25
N GLY A 7 -37.80 20.93 9.50
CA GLY A 7 -38.43 20.14 10.57
C GLY A 7 -39.54 19.21 10.09
N ASN A 8 -39.17 17.99 9.71
CA ASN A 8 -40.04 16.82 9.82
C ASN A 8 -39.24 15.71 10.50
N ASN A 9 -39.79 15.16 11.57
CA ASN A 9 -39.19 14.15 12.45
C ASN A 9 -39.14 12.79 11.74
N LEU A 10 -38.22 12.67 10.79
CA LEU A 10 -37.77 11.36 10.36
C LEU A 10 -36.82 10.86 11.48
N PRO A 11 -37.12 9.75 12.20
CA PRO A 11 -36.05 8.95 12.76
C PRO A 11 -35.39 8.24 11.57
N VAL A 12 -34.70 9.01 10.74
CA VAL A 12 -33.55 8.43 10.07
C VAL A 12 -32.48 8.55 11.14
N GLU A 13 -32.32 7.50 11.95
CA GLU A 13 -30.98 6.99 12.17
C GLU A 13 -30.38 6.64 10.79
N ALA A 14 -30.20 7.66 9.94
CA ALA A 14 -29.15 7.65 8.96
C ALA A 14 -27.94 7.60 9.87
N GLU A 15 -27.50 6.37 10.14
CA GLU A 15 -26.23 6.04 10.73
C GLU A 15 -25.30 7.12 10.20
N ILE A 16 -24.94 8.08 11.07
CA ILE A 16 -23.79 8.91 10.82
C ILE A 16 -22.68 7.87 10.90
N ARG A 17 -22.49 7.15 9.79
CA ARG A 17 -21.21 6.58 9.44
C ARG A 17 -20.39 7.83 9.41
N ASP A 18 -19.79 8.18 10.54
CA ASP A 18 -18.63 9.03 10.56
C ASP A 18 -17.73 8.35 9.55
N VAL A 19 -17.79 8.82 8.31
CA VAL A 19 -16.94 8.35 7.24
C VAL A 19 -15.61 8.67 7.84
N GLN A 20 -14.92 7.66 8.37
CA GLN A 20 -13.60 7.78 8.98
C GLN A 20 -12.76 8.28 7.82
N GLN A 21 -12.72 9.61 7.68
CA GLN A 21 -12.01 10.31 6.65
C GLN A 21 -10.57 10.16 7.09
N ASP A 22 -9.96 9.10 6.59
CA ASP A 22 -8.56 8.82 6.77
C ASP A 22 -7.79 10.08 6.41
N LYS A 23 -7.21 10.73 7.43
CA LYS A 23 -6.44 11.96 7.27
C LYS A 23 -5.47 11.80 6.09
N VAL A 24 -5.58 12.68 5.09
CA VAL A 24 -4.68 12.65 3.94
C VAL A 24 -3.24 12.72 4.45
N TYR A 25 -2.39 11.81 3.97
CA TYR A 25 -0.98 11.82 4.32
C TYR A 25 -0.31 13.06 3.74
N GLY A 26 0.13 13.96 4.61
CA GLY A 26 0.92 15.12 4.22
C GLY A 26 2.34 14.73 3.82
N VAL A 27 3.03 15.63 3.13
CA VAL A 27 4.39 15.43 2.60
C VAL A 27 5.37 14.96 3.69
N LYS A 28 5.32 15.55 4.90
CA LYS A 28 6.19 15.15 6.02
C LYS A 28 6.00 13.69 6.44
N GLN A 29 4.78 13.17 6.38
CA GLN A 29 4.48 11.78 6.77
C GLN A 29 4.93 10.79 5.68
N TRP A 30 4.81 11.18 4.41
CA TRP A 30 5.39 10.44 3.29
C TRP A 30 6.91 10.44 3.32
N PHE A 31 7.52 11.58 3.62
CA PHE A 31 8.97 11.70 3.78
C PHE A 31 9.50 10.74 4.86
N GLY A 32 8.84 10.69 6.02
CA GLY A 32 9.18 9.70 7.05
C GLY A 32 9.02 8.27 6.55
N THR A 33 7.95 7.96 5.82
CA THR A 33 7.73 6.62 5.24
C THR A 33 8.85 6.24 4.26
N MET A 34 9.30 7.17 3.41
CA MET A 34 10.42 6.98 2.48
C MET A 34 11.75 6.79 3.20
N LEU A 35 12.00 7.52 4.29
CA LEU A 35 13.20 7.36 5.10
C LEU A 35 13.28 5.97 5.73
N LEU A 36 12.16 5.44 6.23
CA LEU A 36 12.11 4.09 6.79
C LEU A 36 12.35 3.01 5.73
N MET A 37 11.98 3.25 4.47
CA MET A 37 12.23 2.31 3.37
C MET A 37 13.71 2.16 3.00
N LEU A 38 14.56 3.14 3.33
CA LEU A 38 15.99 3.06 3.08
C LEU A 38 16.68 1.96 3.89
N ILE A 39 16.06 1.50 4.98
CA ILE A 39 16.57 0.42 5.81
C ILE A 39 16.04 -0.90 5.26
N PRO A 40 16.85 -1.72 4.55
CA PRO A 40 16.35 -2.85 3.76
C PRO A 40 15.64 -3.92 4.61
N GLY A 41 16.16 -4.24 5.80
CA GLY A 41 15.55 -5.25 6.67
C GLY A 41 14.24 -4.77 7.30
N VAL A 42 14.18 -3.51 7.72
CA VAL A 42 12.98 -2.93 8.35
C VAL A 42 11.89 -2.71 7.30
N ASN A 43 12.23 -2.26 6.10
CA ASN A 43 11.29 -1.96 5.02
C ASN A 43 10.31 -3.11 4.76
N LEU A 44 10.82 -4.33 4.55
CA LEU A 44 9.99 -5.51 4.28
C LEU A 44 9.04 -5.84 5.43
N ILE A 45 9.54 -5.88 6.66
CA ILE A 45 8.73 -6.20 7.85
C ILE A 45 7.63 -5.15 8.03
N LEU A 46 7.99 -3.88 7.88
CA LEU A 46 7.12 -2.75 8.10
C LEU A 46 6.00 -2.67 7.06
N LEU A 47 6.27 -3.07 5.81
CA LEU A 47 5.25 -3.23 4.77
C LEU A 47 4.19 -4.26 5.16
N PHE A 48 4.58 -5.42 5.70
CA PHE A 48 3.62 -6.40 6.18
C PHE A 48 2.81 -5.88 7.38
N ILE A 49 3.46 -5.21 8.34
CA ILE A 49 2.77 -4.58 9.47
C ILE A 49 1.75 -3.56 8.97
N TRP A 50 2.09 -2.72 7.98
CA TRP A 50 1.18 -1.72 7.45
C TRP A 50 0.07 -2.29 6.58
N ALA A 51 0.35 -3.34 5.81
CA ALA A 51 -0.63 -4.00 4.96
C ALA A 51 -1.69 -4.76 5.78
N PHE A 52 -1.29 -5.39 6.89
CA PHE A 52 -2.18 -6.25 7.67
C PHE A 52 -2.69 -5.61 8.97
N SER A 53 -2.13 -4.49 9.41
CA SER A 53 -2.63 -3.80 10.61
C SER A 53 -4.01 -3.18 10.38
N GLY A 54 -4.85 -3.24 11.42
CA GLY A 54 -6.15 -2.57 11.50
C GLY A 54 -6.08 -1.13 12.00
N LYS A 55 -4.92 -0.66 12.47
CA LYS A 55 -4.75 0.67 13.09
C LYS A 55 -3.98 1.66 12.21
N VAL A 56 -3.77 1.33 10.94
CA VAL A 56 -3.01 2.16 9.99
C VAL A 56 -3.98 2.84 9.03
N ASN A 57 -3.74 4.12 8.77
CA ASN A 57 -4.56 4.90 7.85
C ASN A 57 -4.58 4.27 6.46
N LYS A 58 -5.77 4.26 5.85
CA LYS A 58 -6.08 3.53 4.62
C LYS A 58 -5.18 3.88 3.44
N ASN A 59 -4.76 5.15 3.31
CA ASN A 59 -3.86 5.58 2.23
C ASN A 59 -2.51 4.84 2.31
N LYS A 60 -1.96 4.71 3.52
CA LYS A 60 -0.68 4.02 3.74
C LYS A 60 -0.82 2.51 3.68
N LYS A 61 -1.93 1.97 4.20
CA LYS A 61 -2.25 0.55 4.09
C LYS A 61 -2.35 0.12 2.63
N ASN A 62 -3.10 0.85 1.81
CA ASN A 62 -3.25 0.55 0.38
C ASN A 62 -1.93 0.65 -0.36
N TRP A 63 -1.11 1.66 -0.05
CA TRP A 63 0.23 1.76 -0.61
C TRP A 63 1.12 0.57 -0.21
N ALA A 64 1.08 0.12 1.04
CA ALA A 64 1.85 -1.03 1.50
C ALA A 64 1.40 -2.34 0.80
N ILE A 65 0.10 -2.54 0.64
CA ILE A 65 -0.47 -3.67 -0.11
C ILE A 65 0.03 -3.64 -1.56
N ALA A 66 -0.07 -2.49 -2.25
CA ALA A 66 0.41 -2.33 -3.62
C ALA A 66 1.92 -2.60 -3.73
N ALA A 67 2.72 -2.09 -2.79
CA ALA A 67 4.16 -2.32 -2.77
C ALA A 67 4.51 -3.81 -2.63
N ILE A 68 3.79 -4.57 -1.80
CA ILE A 68 3.99 -6.03 -1.68
C ILE A 68 3.74 -6.73 -3.03
N PHE A 69 2.67 -6.37 -3.75
CA PHE A 69 2.42 -6.93 -5.07
C PHE A 69 3.50 -6.56 -6.09
N ILE A 70 3.96 -5.30 -6.09
CA ILE A 70 5.07 -4.87 -6.96
C ILE A 70 6.34 -5.66 -6.64
N TYR A 71 6.69 -5.84 -5.37
CA TYR A 71 7.85 -6.64 -4.98
C TYR A 71 7.71 -8.09 -5.43
N ALA A 72 6.52 -8.70 -5.29
CA ALA A 72 6.28 -10.05 -5.78
C ALA A 72 6.51 -10.17 -7.29
N ILE A 73 5.99 -9.22 -8.08
CA ILE A 73 6.19 -9.19 -9.53
C ILE A 73 7.66 -9.00 -9.90
N VAL A 74 8.35 -8.06 -9.25
CA VAL A 74 9.78 -7.80 -9.49
C VAL A 74 10.62 -9.04 -9.20
N ILE A 75 10.35 -9.74 -8.09
CA ILE A 75 11.04 -10.99 -7.75
C ILE A 75 10.82 -12.05 -8.84
N LEU A 76 9.59 -12.22 -9.32
CA LEU A 76 9.30 -13.19 -10.38
C LEU A 76 10.06 -12.86 -11.67
N ILE A 77 10.11 -11.59 -12.07
CA ILE A 77 10.87 -11.14 -13.24
C ILE A 77 12.37 -11.41 -13.04
N LEU A 78 12.93 -11.06 -11.88
CA LEU A 78 14.35 -11.28 -11.58
C LEU A 78 14.72 -12.77 -11.58
N VAL A 79 13.85 -13.62 -11.03
CA VAL A 79 14.05 -15.07 -11.03
C VAL A 79 14.02 -15.60 -12.47
N ALA A 80 13.06 -15.18 -13.30
CA ALA A 80 12.99 -15.58 -14.70
C ALA A 80 14.24 -15.13 -15.49
N LEU A 81 14.69 -13.89 -15.30
CA LEU A 81 15.90 -13.36 -15.91
C LEU A 81 17.15 -14.11 -15.44
N TYR A 82 17.22 -14.47 -14.15
CA TYR A 82 18.33 -15.25 -13.61
C TYR A 82 18.43 -16.62 -14.30
N PHE A 83 17.33 -17.36 -14.41
CA PHE A 83 17.34 -18.66 -15.10
C PHE A 83 17.67 -18.53 -16.59
N MET A 84 17.15 -17.49 -17.24
CA MET A 84 17.48 -17.20 -18.64
C MET A 84 18.98 -16.94 -18.81
N LEU A 85 19.57 -16.07 -17.98
CA LEU A 85 21.00 -15.75 -18.03
C LEU A 85 21.87 -16.96 -17.72
N VAL A 86 21.55 -17.74 -16.68
CA VAL A 86 22.28 -18.96 -16.34
C VAL A 86 22.22 -19.96 -17.49
N SER A 87 21.04 -20.16 -18.12
CA SER A 87 20.92 -21.07 -19.26
C SER A 87 21.75 -20.62 -20.47
N MET A 88 21.82 -19.30 -20.72
CA MET A 88 22.63 -18.73 -21.79
C MET A 88 24.12 -18.90 -21.50
N VAL A 89 24.56 -18.58 -20.28
CA VAL A 89 25.96 -18.73 -19.86
C VAL A 89 26.40 -20.20 -19.91
N ASN A 90 25.57 -21.14 -19.46
CA ASN A 90 25.89 -22.57 -19.53
C ASN A 90 26.12 -23.03 -20.97
N ARG A 91 25.30 -22.55 -21.92
CA ARG A 91 25.49 -22.81 -23.36
C ARG A 91 26.76 -22.18 -23.93
N LEU A 92 27.15 -21.00 -23.43
CA LEU A 92 28.35 -20.28 -23.88
C LEU A 92 29.64 -20.86 -23.30
N LEU A 93 29.60 -21.40 -22.09
CA LEU A 93 30.76 -21.98 -21.39
C LEU A 93 30.95 -23.48 -21.70
N GLY A 94 30.24 -24.01 -22.70
CA GLY A 94 30.46 -25.37 -23.20
C GLY A 94 29.94 -26.49 -22.28
N GLY A 95 28.94 -26.19 -21.44
CA GLY A 95 28.14 -27.20 -20.75
C GLY A 95 27.14 -27.87 -21.67
#